data_AF-A0A178MJG7-F1
#
_entry.id   AF-A0A178MJG7-F1
#
_cell.length_a   1.000
_cell.length_b   1.000
_cell.length_c   1.000
_cell.angle_alpha   90.00
_cell.angle_beta   90.00
_cell.angle_gamma   90.00
#
_symmetry.space_group_name_H-M   'P 1'
#
loop_
_entity.id
_entity.type
_entity.pdbx_description
1 polymer ?
#
loop_
_entity_poly.entity_id
_entity_poly.type
_entity_poly.pdbx_seq_one_letter_code
_entity_poly.pdbx_strand_id
1 'polypeptide(L)' 'MDRKAIDDIVCHSKGCDDVKIAACRASSGAVKELAYCQIDRCFYVTVDGRERVRSDVPETAYRFFEAQD' A
#
# COMPACT_ATOMS: atom_id res chain seq x y z
N MET A 1 9.82 3.23 6.78
CA MET A 1 8.68 4.17 6.84
C MET A 1 8.15 4.15 8.27
N ASP A 2 8.03 5.31 8.93
CA ASP A 2 7.59 5.37 10.33
C ASP A 2 6.10 5.05 10.48
N ARG A 3 5.74 4.23 11.49
CA ARG A 3 4.34 3.90 11.82
C ARG A 3 3.47 5.14 12.05
N LYS A 4 4.09 6.24 12.50
CA LYS A 4 3.43 7.55 12.63
C LYS A 4 2.99 8.14 11.29
N ALA A 5 3.79 8.00 10.23
CA ALA A 5 3.41 8.50 8.90
C ALA A 5 2.20 7.75 8.35
N ILE A 6 2.12 6.45 8.65
CA ILE A 6 0.98 5.60 8.27
C ILE A 6 -0.29 6.04 9.02
N ASP A 7 -0.19 6.21 10.34
CA ASP A 7 -1.31 6.65 11.17
C ASP A 7 -1.82 8.04 10.77
N ASP A 8 -0.91 8.94 10.39
CA ASP A 8 -1.23 10.28 9.88
C ASP A 8 -1.99 10.21 8.55
N ILE A 9 -1.54 9.37 7.62
CA ILE A 9 -2.22 9.13 6.34
C ILE A 9 -3.63 8.57 6.57
N VAL A 10 -3.79 7.64 7.51
CA VAL A 10 -5.09 7.04 7.86
C VAL A 10 -6.01 8.07 8.52
N CYS A 11 -5.51 8.86 9.49
CA CYS A 11 -6.28 9.85 10.24
C CYS A 11 -6.67 11.08 9.40
N HIS A 12 -5.85 11.51 8.45
CA HIS A 12 -6.08 12.72 7.64
C HIS A 12 -6.90 12.45 6.37
N SER A 13 -7.04 11.20 5.96
CA SER A 13 -7.86 10.80 4.82
C SER A 13 -9.35 10.86 5.18
N LYS A 14 -10.02 11.96 4.80
CA LYS A 14 -11.48 12.12 4.93
C LYS A 14 -12.28 11.51 3.75
N GLY A 15 -11.68 10.59 2.99
CA GLY A 15 -12.26 10.04 1.76
C GLY A 15 -12.83 8.64 1.90
N CYS A 16 -13.74 8.28 0.99
CA CYS A 16 -14.16 6.89 0.75
C CYS A 16 -13.20 6.16 -0.21
N ASP A 17 -12.21 6.88 -0.73
CA ASP A 17 -11.26 6.43 -1.73
C ASP A 17 -10.00 5.82 -1.10
N ASP A 18 -9.37 4.93 -1.84
CA ASP A 18 -8.11 4.32 -1.45
C ASP A 18 -6.99 5.37 -1.41
N VAL A 19 -6.22 5.35 -0.33
CA VAL A 19 -5.11 6.27 -0.14
C VAL A 19 -3.85 5.66 -0.74
N LYS A 20 -3.36 6.22 -1.84
CA LYS A 20 -2.08 5.81 -2.43
C LYS A 20 -0.92 6.26 -1.53
N ILE A 21 -0.12 5.30 -1.06
CA ILE A 21 0.98 5.52 -0.12
C ILE A 21 2.31 5.61 -0.87
N ALA A 22 2.58 4.65 -1.74
CA ALA A 22 3.85 4.58 -2.48
C ALA A 22 3.64 3.87 -3.82
N ALA A 23 4.48 4.20 -4.80
CA ALA A 23 4.55 3.48 -6.07
C ALA A 23 6.00 3.37 -6.51
N CYS A 24 6.39 2.21 -7.02
CA CYS A 24 7.71 1.99 -7.59
C CYS A 24 7.62 1.12 -8.85
N ARG A 25 8.60 1.27 -9.73
CA ARG A 25 8.74 0.41 -10.90
C ARG A 25 9.69 -0.73 -10.58
N ALA A 26 9.22 -1.96 -10.70
CA ALA A 26 10.04 -3.16 -10.56
C ALA A 26 11.02 -3.29 -11.75
N SER A 27 12.09 -4.05 -11.56
CA SER A 27 13.09 -4.34 -12.61
C SER A 27 12.49 -5.03 -13.84
N SER A 28 11.39 -5.77 -13.66
CA SER A 28 10.59 -6.39 -14.72
C SER A 28 9.82 -5.38 -15.58
N GLY A 29 9.79 -4.10 -15.18
CA GLY A 29 9.04 -3.04 -15.83
C GLY A 29 7.63 -2.85 -15.26
N ALA A 30 7.13 -3.79 -14.45
CA ALA A 30 5.83 -3.71 -13.77
C ALA A 30 5.79 -2.59 -12.72
N VAL A 31 4.63 -1.96 -12.54
CA VAL A 31 4.43 -0.93 -11.50
C VAL A 31 3.86 -1.58 -10.25
N LYS A 32 4.56 -1.47 -9.13
CA LYS A 32 4.05 -1.85 -7.80
C LYS A 32 3.48 -0.60 -7.13
N GLU A 33 2.26 -0.68 -6.61
CA GLU A 33 1.64 0.39 -5.82
C GLU A 33 1.23 -0.14 -4.47
N LEU A 34 1.55 0.58 -3.40
CA LEU A 34 1.04 0.36 -2.06
C LEU A 34 -0.03 1.39 -1.77
N ALA A 35 -1.20 0.92 -1.34
CA ALA A 35 -2.33 1.76 -0.97
C ALA A 35 -3.00 1.25 0.31
N TYR A 36 -3.82 2.11 0.92
CA TYR A 36 -4.65 1.79 2.07
C TYR A 36 -6.11 1.99 1.72
N CYS A 37 -6.89 0.92 1.86
CA CYS A 37 -8.34 0.97 1.68
C CYS A 37 -8.99 1.43 2.99
N GLN A 38 -9.65 2.58 2.95
CA GLN A 38 -10.33 3.17 4.12
C GLN A 38 -11.56 2.36 4.54
N ILE A 39 -12.27 1.77 3.57
CA ILE A 39 -13.48 0.98 3.80
C ILE A 39 -13.13 -0.32 4.53
N ASP A 40 -12.18 -1.08 3.98
CA ASP A 40 -11.75 -2.37 4.53
C ASP A 40 -10.75 -2.21 5.70
N ARG A 41 -10.24 -1.00 5.92
CA ARG A 41 -9.16 -0.68 6.88
C ARG A 41 -7.92 -1.58 6.71
N CYS A 42 -7.56 -1.83 5.46
CA CYS A 42 -6.47 -2.74 5.10
C CYS A 42 -5.48 -2.06 4.16
N PHE A 43 -4.21 -2.44 4.28
CA PHE A 43 -3.17 -2.12 3.30
C PHE A 43 -3.19 -3.16 2.19
N TYR A 44 -2.99 -2.72 0.96
CA TYR A 44 -2.90 -3.62 -0.18
C TYR A 44 -1.82 -3.17 -1.15
N VAL A 45 -1.23 -4.14 -1.85
CA VAL A 45 -0.24 -3.89 -2.90
C VAL A 45 -0.79 -4.41 -4.22
N THR A 46 -0.78 -3.55 -5.23
CA THR A 46 -1.03 -3.93 -6.62
C THR A 46 0.28 -4.03 -7.37
N VAL A 47 0.30 -4.92 -8.37
CA VAL A 47 1.38 -5.03 -9.35
C VAL A 47 0.73 -5.01 -10.72
N ASP A 48 1.03 -4.00 -11.52
CA ASP A 48 0.43 -3.75 -12.83
C ASP A 48 -1.11 -3.65 -12.76
N GLY A 49 -1.62 -2.98 -11.72
CA GLY A 49 -3.05 -2.82 -11.46
C GLY A 49 -3.75 -4.08 -10.89
N ARG A 50 -3.04 -5.18 -10.64
CA ARG A 50 -3.60 -6.39 -10.01
C ARG A 50 -3.19 -6.49 -8.55
N GLU A 51 -4.17 -6.57 -7.64
CA GLU A 51 -3.91 -6.83 -6.22
C GLU A 51 -3.16 -8.16 -6.05
N ARG A 52 -2.08 -8.14 -5.26
CA ARG A 52 -1.26 -9.31 -4.93
C ARG A 52 -1.31 -9.65 -3.46
N VAL A 53 -1.40 -8.64 -2.61
CA VAL A 53 -1.53 -8.80 -1.16
C VAL A 53 -2.49 -7.77 -0.62
N ARG A 54 -3.26 -8.18 0.39
CA ARG A 54 -4.10 -7.33 1.22
C ARG A 54 -3.91 -7.79 2.67
N SER A 55 -3.73 -6.85 3.58
CA SER A 55 -3.44 -7.12 4.99
C SER A 55 -3.84 -5.94 5.86
N ASP A 56 -4.52 -6.20 6.96
CA ASP A 56 -4.78 -5.24 8.05
C ASP A 56 -3.50 -4.94 8.84
N VAL A 57 -2.51 -5.84 8.77
CA VAL A 57 -1.17 -5.60 9.32
C VAL A 57 -0.33 -4.84 8.28
N PRO A 58 0.04 -3.57 8.53
CA PRO A 58 0.79 -2.76 7.56
C PRO A 58 2.12 -3.41 7.18
N GLU A 59 2.86 -3.94 8.16
CA GLU A 59 4.19 -4.53 7.97
C GLU A 59 4.20 -5.64 6.91
N THR A 60 3.12 -6.42 6.80
CA THR A 60 2.98 -7.48 5.78
C THR A 60 2.91 -6.89 4.37
N ALA A 61 2.07 -5.87 4.17
CA ALA A 61 1.95 -5.19 2.87
C ALA A 61 3.24 -4.45 2.50
N TYR A 62 3.88 -3.80 3.48
CA TYR A 62 5.18 -3.14 3.28
C TYR A 62 6.28 -4.10 2.89
N ARG A 63 6.43 -5.23 3.61
CA ARG A 63 7.44 -6.23 3.26
C ARG A 63 7.24 -6.78 1.85
N PHE A 64 5.99 -6.98 1.42
CA PHE A 64 5.71 -7.40 0.05
C PHE A 64 6.05 -6.29 -0.98
N PHE A 65 5.74 -5.04 -0.65
CA PHE A 65 6.07 -3.89 -1.50
C PHE A 65 7.60 -3.73 -1.65
N GLU A 66 8.36 -3.85 -0.56
CA GLU A 66 9.82 -3.71 -0.54
C GLU A 66 10.58 -4.94 -1.02
N ALA A 67 9.98 -6.13 -0.94
CA ALA A 67 10.57 -7.34 -1.51
C ALA A 67 10.89 -7.09 -2.98
N GLN A 68 12.19 -7.06 -3.29
CA GLN A 68 12.70 -6.94 -4.65
C GLN A 68 12.37 -8.25 -5.40
N ASP A 69 11.96 -8.12 -6.66
CA ASP A 69 12.01 -9.22 -7.63
C ASP A 69 13.46 -9.68 -7.84
#